data_AF-A0A971C8S5-F1
#
_entry.id   AF-A0A971C8S5-F1
#
_cell.length_a   1.000
_cell.length_b   1.000
_cell.length_c   1.000
_cell.angle_alpha   90.00
_cell.angle_beta   90.00
_cell.angle_gamma   90.00
#
_symmetry.space_group_name_H-M   'P 1'
#
loop_
_entity.id
_entity.type
_entity.pdbx_description
1 polymer ?
#
loop_
_entity_poly.entity_id
_entity_poly.type
_entity_poly.pdbx_seq_one_letter_code
_entity_poly.pdbx_strand_id
1 'polypeptide(L)'
;LTNIISLTSIILLLYWVFIFISVQVFDLKIFRENTTEIFSFSILGILSLLAGAVIVNVMFNLTKISDVVSGEYKNKESENRSLRKIIIYLFIASFPVIFGLLFLGDYFSSADKEKKLVETAEYIIKENENEINKFCSLKFDSVSVNDAGDFLKIVSGEFNEFPSISFVYMINKNGRNIFVNIQENTNWFSSSKIEDHIFSCSKEENEYLKNVFIKEYHNHKFIKENSNYRLYFPYKKGKDLFVIYFSDYQRYGKIGS
;
A
#
# COMPACT_ATOMS: atom_id res chain seq x y z
N LEU A 1 35.85 -3.34 -22.40
CA LEU A 1 34.36 -3.42 -22.45
C LEU A 1 33.82 -4.27 -21.30
N THR A 2 34.34 -5.49 -21.12
CA THR A 2 33.84 -6.45 -20.12
C THR A 2 33.94 -5.99 -18.66
N ASN A 3 35.06 -5.39 -18.26
CA ASN A 3 35.20 -4.81 -16.91
C ASN A 3 34.21 -3.67 -16.66
N ILE A 4 33.84 -2.92 -17.69
CA ILE A 4 32.85 -1.83 -17.58
C ILE A 4 31.45 -2.43 -17.43
N ILE A 5 31.09 -3.44 -18.24
CA ILE A 5 29.80 -4.12 -18.14
C ILE A 5 29.63 -4.74 -16.74
N SER A 6 30.64 -5.47 -16.27
CA SER A 6 30.62 -6.09 -14.93
C SER A 6 30.49 -5.04 -13.82
N LEU A 7 31.26 -3.95 -13.88
CA LEU A 7 31.17 -2.85 -12.91
C LEU A 7 29.79 -2.18 -12.93
N THR A 8 29.24 -1.91 -14.12
CA THR A 8 27.90 -1.33 -14.28
C THR A 8 26.82 -2.25 -13.72
N SER A 9 26.89 -3.56 -13.97
CA SER A 9 25.95 -4.53 -13.41
C SER A 9 26.00 -4.58 -11.88
N ILE A 10 27.19 -4.50 -11.28
CA ILE A 10 27.34 -4.42 -9.81
C ILE A 10 26.71 -3.13 -9.27
N ILE A 11 26.96 -1.99 -9.91
CA ILE A 11 26.38 -0.70 -9.51
C ILE A 11 24.85 -0.73 -9.60
N LEU A 12 24.31 -1.32 -10.67
CA LEU A 12 22.86 -1.43 -10.87
C LEU A 12 22.23 -2.35 -9.82
N LEU A 13 22.89 -3.47 -9.48
CA LEU A 13 22.47 -4.34 -8.36
C LEU A 13 22.44 -3.57 -7.04
N LEU A 14 23.45 -2.76 -6.78
CA LEU A 14 23.55 -1.98 -5.54
C LEU A 14 22.41 -0.96 -5.43
N TYR A 15 22.12 -0.19 -6.50
CA TYR A 15 20.96 0.71 -6.52
C TYR A 15 19.64 -0.04 -6.32
N TRP A 16 19.50 -1.19 -6.98
CA TRP A 16 18.29 -1.99 -6.87
C TRP A 16 18.05 -2.51 -5.45
N VAL A 17 19.09 -3.06 -4.81
CA VAL A 17 19.05 -3.50 -3.41
C VAL A 17 18.75 -2.32 -2.49
N PHE A 18 19.35 -1.16 -2.72
CA PHE A 18 19.08 0.05 -1.93
C PHE A 18 17.62 0.51 -2.04
N ILE A 19 17.07 0.58 -3.25
CA ILE A 19 15.65 0.94 -3.48
C ILE A 19 14.75 -0.07 -2.78
N PHE A 20 15.03 -1.37 -2.92
CA PHE A 20 14.25 -2.44 -2.31
C PHE A 20 14.24 -2.35 -0.77
N ILE A 21 15.42 -2.20 -0.15
CA ILE A 21 15.53 -2.04 1.30
C ILE A 21 14.78 -0.78 1.76
N SER A 22 14.92 0.33 1.03
CA SER A 22 14.23 1.57 1.35
C SER A 22 12.70 1.38 1.30
N VAL A 23 12.21 0.74 0.25
CA VAL A 23 10.78 0.44 0.08
C VAL A 23 10.26 -0.45 1.23
N GLN A 24 11.00 -1.50 1.61
CA GLN A 24 10.59 -2.44 2.66
C GLN A 24 10.66 -1.84 4.07
N VAL A 25 11.76 -1.14 4.40
CA VAL A 25 11.98 -0.58 5.75
C VAL A 25 11.02 0.57 6.04
N PHE A 26 10.71 1.38 5.02
CA PHE A 26 9.83 2.55 5.16
C PHE A 26 8.40 2.31 4.66
N ASP A 27 8.05 1.07 4.28
CA ASP A 27 6.73 0.68 3.72
C ASP A 27 6.24 1.61 2.59
N LEU A 28 7.13 1.95 1.64
CA LEU A 28 6.82 2.87 0.53
C LEU A 28 6.01 2.13 -0.55
N LYS A 29 4.84 2.63 -0.91
CA LYS A 29 3.85 1.89 -1.73
C LYS A 29 3.82 2.27 -3.21
N ILE A 30 4.97 2.62 -3.78
CA ILE A 30 5.10 3.12 -5.17
C ILE A 30 4.85 2.00 -6.21
N PHE A 31 4.99 0.73 -5.81
CA PHE A 31 5.03 -0.41 -6.74
C PHE A 31 4.09 -1.57 -6.33
N ARG A 32 2.92 -1.27 -5.76
CA ARG A 32 2.06 -2.28 -5.09
C ARG A 32 1.68 -3.52 -5.92
N GLU A 33 1.71 -3.45 -7.25
CA GLU A 33 1.47 -4.60 -8.13
C GLU A 33 2.79 -5.22 -8.62
N ASN A 34 2.93 -6.54 -8.41
CA ASN A 34 4.01 -7.37 -8.91
C ASN A 34 5.44 -7.00 -8.44
N THR A 35 5.61 -6.24 -7.35
CA THR A 35 6.93 -5.91 -6.77
C THR A 35 7.83 -7.12 -6.61
N THR A 36 7.33 -8.17 -5.95
CA THR A 36 8.12 -9.35 -5.61
C THR A 36 8.53 -10.14 -6.86
N GLU A 37 7.67 -10.19 -7.87
CA GLU A 37 7.94 -10.86 -9.15
C GLU A 37 8.94 -10.05 -9.97
N ILE A 38 8.71 -8.74 -10.15
CA ILE A 38 9.65 -7.82 -10.81
C ILE A 38 11.00 -7.81 -10.08
N PHE A 39 10.99 -7.90 -8.75
CA PHE A 39 12.18 -8.03 -7.92
C PHE A 39 12.96 -9.31 -8.22
N SER A 40 12.26 -10.45 -8.28
CA SER A 40 12.90 -11.73 -8.57
C SER A 40 13.46 -11.77 -9.99
N PHE A 41 12.71 -11.25 -10.98
CA PHE A 41 13.15 -11.20 -12.37
C PHE A 41 14.32 -10.23 -12.60
N SER A 42 14.32 -9.08 -11.93
CA SER A 42 15.43 -8.11 -12.04
C SER A 42 16.73 -8.66 -11.45
N ILE A 43 16.68 -9.34 -10.30
CA ILE A 43 17.86 -10.02 -9.73
C ILE A 43 18.39 -11.08 -10.70
N LEU A 44 17.51 -11.94 -11.23
CA LEU A 44 17.89 -12.96 -12.21
C LEU A 44 18.51 -12.35 -13.47
N GLY A 45 17.93 -11.27 -13.99
CA GLY A 45 18.46 -10.54 -15.14
C GLY A 45 19.86 -9.96 -14.89
N ILE A 46 20.08 -9.35 -13.72
CA ILE A 46 21.40 -8.80 -13.34
C ILE A 46 22.44 -9.92 -13.15
N LEU A 47 22.07 -11.03 -12.49
CA LEU A 47 22.94 -12.19 -12.34
C LEU A 47 23.31 -12.82 -13.68
N SER A 48 22.36 -12.90 -14.62
CA SER A 48 22.61 -13.37 -15.99
C SER A 48 23.61 -12.47 -16.73
N LEU A 49 23.45 -11.14 -16.63
CA LEU A 49 24.41 -10.18 -17.19
C LEU A 49 25.81 -10.34 -16.56
N LEU A 50 25.89 -10.54 -15.24
CA LEU A 50 27.16 -10.77 -14.55
C LEU A 50 27.83 -12.07 -15.01
N ALA A 51 27.07 -13.16 -15.14
CA ALA A 51 27.58 -14.43 -15.66
C ALA A 51 28.12 -14.29 -17.08
N GLY A 52 27.36 -13.64 -17.98
CA GLY A 52 27.81 -13.34 -19.34
C GLY A 52 29.08 -12.49 -19.36
N ALA A 53 29.16 -11.47 -18.51
CA ALA A 53 30.35 -10.63 -18.38
C ALA A 53 31.57 -11.44 -17.89
N VAL A 54 31.39 -12.36 -16.93
CA VAL A 54 32.48 -13.24 -16.46
C VAL A 54 32.98 -14.14 -17.59
N ILE A 55 32.09 -14.80 -18.33
CA ILE A 55 32.46 -15.67 -19.46
C ILE A 55 33.30 -14.90 -20.48
N VAL A 56 32.81 -13.72 -20.89
CA VAL A 56 33.51 -12.86 -21.84
C VAL A 56 34.86 -12.39 -21.27
N ASN A 57 34.97 -12.16 -19.96
CA ASN A 57 36.22 -11.70 -19.33
C ASN A 57 37.26 -12.81 -19.31
N VAL A 58 36.85 -14.04 -19.01
CA VAL A 58 37.72 -15.23 -19.08
C VAL A 58 38.18 -15.45 -20.52
N MET A 59 37.28 -15.39 -21.51
CA MET A 59 37.64 -15.53 -22.92
C MET A 59 38.68 -14.49 -23.35
N PHE A 60 38.45 -13.21 -23.06
CA PHE A 60 39.40 -12.15 -23.41
C PHE A 60 40.74 -12.28 -22.67
N ASN A 61 40.74 -12.72 -21.41
CA ASN A 61 41.99 -12.96 -20.68
C ASN A 61 42.79 -14.11 -21.29
N LEU A 62 42.15 -15.20 -21.71
CA LEU A 62 42.81 -16.32 -22.40
C LEU A 62 43.36 -15.90 -23.78
N THR A 63 42.57 -15.16 -24.57
CA THR A 63 43.01 -14.60 -25.85
C THR A 63 44.18 -13.65 -25.66
N LYS A 64 44.11 -12.75 -24.67
CA LYS A 64 45.21 -11.83 -24.35
C LYS A 64 46.47 -12.55 -23.87
N ILE A 65 46.35 -13.63 -23.10
CA ILE A 65 47.52 -14.45 -22.72
C ILE A 65 48.14 -15.10 -23.97
N SER A 66 47.32 -15.58 -24.91
CA SER A 66 47.79 -16.04 -26.23
C SER A 66 48.48 -14.93 -27.01
N ASP A 67 47.94 -13.72 -27.00
CA ASP A 67 48.47 -12.56 -27.73
C ASP A 67 49.78 -12.01 -27.11
N VAL A 68 49.89 -12.04 -25.78
CA VAL A 68 51.10 -11.69 -25.02
C VAL A 68 52.20 -12.71 -25.26
N VAL A 69 51.86 -14.01 -25.35
CA VAL A 69 52.78 -15.06 -25.79
C VAL A 69 53.25 -14.83 -27.24
N SER A 70 52.46 -14.14 -28.06
CA SER A 70 52.84 -13.67 -29.42
C SER A 70 53.47 -12.27 -29.49
N GLY A 71 53.75 -11.62 -28.36
CA GLY A 71 54.66 -10.47 -28.29
C GLY A 71 54.10 -9.06 -28.47
N GLU A 72 52.78 -8.84 -28.41
CA GLU A 72 52.21 -7.48 -28.51
C GLU A 72 51.39 -7.08 -27.27
N TYR A 73 52.01 -6.32 -26.34
CA TYR A 73 51.22 -5.55 -25.36
C TYR A 73 51.91 -4.25 -24.94
N LYS A 74 51.29 -3.11 -25.26
CA LYS A 74 51.68 -1.78 -24.72
C LYS A 74 50.67 -1.34 -23.67
N ASN A 75 51.15 -1.08 -22.47
CA ASN A 75 50.37 -0.43 -21.41
C ASN A 75 50.20 1.06 -21.72
N LYS A 76 48.96 1.55 -21.58
CA LYS A 76 48.66 2.97 -21.40
C LYS A 76 47.95 3.14 -20.06
N GLU A 77 48.68 3.67 -19.09
CA GLU A 77 48.07 4.32 -17.94
C GLU A 77 47.90 5.81 -18.27
N SER A 78 46.69 6.32 -18.08
CA SER A 78 46.49 7.76 -17.95
C SER A 78 45.76 8.04 -16.64
N GLU A 79 46.47 8.66 -15.71
CA GLU A 79 45.93 9.23 -14.50
C GLU A 79 45.00 10.40 -14.83
N ASN A 80 43.74 10.31 -14.40
CA ASN A 80 42.89 11.49 -14.22
C ASN A 80 42.23 11.44 -12.84
N ARG A 81 43.02 11.74 -11.80
CA ARG A 81 42.60 11.63 -10.39
C ARG A 81 41.50 12.63 -9.99
N SER A 82 41.34 13.75 -10.69
CA SER A 82 40.33 14.78 -10.33
C SER A 82 38.92 14.41 -10.78
N LEU A 83 38.76 13.93 -12.02
CA LEU A 83 37.47 13.46 -12.54
C LEU A 83 36.92 12.28 -11.74
N ARG A 84 37.80 11.38 -11.29
CA ARG A 84 37.43 10.23 -10.43
C ARG A 84 36.79 10.67 -9.10
N LYS A 85 37.25 11.78 -8.49
CA LYS A 85 36.66 12.29 -7.25
C LYS A 85 35.24 12.82 -7.47
N ILE A 86 35.03 13.57 -8.55
CA ILE A 86 33.71 14.12 -8.90
C ILE A 86 32.69 13.00 -9.15
N ILE A 87 33.09 11.95 -9.89
CA ILE A 87 32.23 10.80 -10.16
C ILE A 87 31.83 10.08 -8.85
N ILE A 88 32.76 9.93 -7.91
CA ILE A 88 32.48 9.32 -6.60
C ILE A 88 31.49 10.17 -5.80
N TYR A 89 31.65 11.50 -5.77
CA TYR A 89 30.71 12.37 -5.06
C TYR A 89 29.30 12.33 -5.69
N LEU A 90 29.19 12.33 -7.02
CA LEU A 90 27.91 12.18 -7.71
C LEU A 90 27.26 10.82 -7.41
N PHE A 91 28.05 9.75 -7.37
CA PHE A 91 27.56 8.43 -7.00
C PHE A 91 27.07 8.36 -5.55
N ILE A 92 27.73 9.03 -4.60
CA ILE A 92 27.26 9.07 -3.21
C ILE A 92 26.01 9.94 -3.09
N ALA A 93 25.97 11.08 -3.80
CA ALA A 93 24.85 12.01 -3.76
C ALA A 93 23.57 11.47 -4.42
N SER A 94 23.67 10.49 -5.31
CA SER A 94 22.49 9.88 -5.93
C SER A 94 21.63 9.10 -4.93
N PHE A 95 22.19 8.49 -3.90
CA PHE A 95 21.43 7.74 -2.89
C PHE A 95 20.39 8.59 -2.16
N PRO A 96 20.75 9.73 -1.52
CA PRO A 96 19.76 10.58 -0.88
C PRO A 96 18.78 11.19 -1.89
N VAL A 97 19.21 11.47 -3.13
CA VAL A 97 18.31 11.96 -4.18
C VAL A 97 17.25 10.92 -4.55
N ILE A 98 17.67 9.68 -4.83
CA ILE A 98 16.77 8.55 -5.13
C ILE A 98 15.83 8.31 -3.95
N PHE A 99 16.37 8.29 -2.73
CA PHE A 99 15.58 8.12 -1.52
C PHE A 99 14.50 9.21 -1.39
N GLY A 100 14.87 10.48 -1.59
CA GLY A 100 13.92 11.59 -1.60
C GLY A 100 12.84 11.45 -2.66
N LEU A 101 13.21 11.02 -3.88
CA LEU A 101 12.26 10.76 -4.96
C LEU A 101 11.28 9.62 -4.61
N LEU A 102 11.74 8.56 -3.93
CA LEU A 102 10.86 7.49 -3.48
C LEU A 102 9.83 8.00 -2.48
N PHE A 103 10.26 8.78 -1.47
CA PHE A 103 9.34 9.38 -0.50
C PHE A 103 8.32 10.31 -1.14
N LEU A 104 8.76 11.14 -2.08
CA LEU A 104 7.86 12.01 -2.84
C LEU A 104 6.87 11.21 -3.68
N GLY A 105 7.32 10.14 -4.33
CA GLY A 105 6.47 9.24 -5.10
C GLY A 105 5.39 8.58 -4.23
N ASP A 106 5.76 8.08 -3.05
CA ASP A 106 4.82 7.49 -2.09
C ASP A 106 3.79 8.51 -1.59
N TYR A 107 4.24 9.72 -1.28
CA TYR A 107 3.37 10.81 -0.84
C TYR A 107 2.33 11.18 -1.90
N PHE A 108 2.76 11.43 -3.15
CA PHE A 108 1.84 11.77 -4.23
C PHE A 108 0.90 10.62 -4.58
N SER A 109 1.39 9.38 -4.59
CA SER A 109 0.56 8.20 -4.83
C SER A 109 -0.50 8.02 -3.75
N SER A 110 -0.14 8.24 -2.47
CA SER A 110 -1.08 8.14 -1.36
C SER A 110 -2.14 9.23 -1.41
N ALA A 111 -1.77 10.47 -1.75
CA ALA A 111 -2.70 11.59 -1.89
C ALA A 111 -3.69 11.38 -3.05
N ASP A 112 -3.21 10.88 -4.20
CA ASP A 112 -4.08 10.54 -5.34
C ASP A 112 -5.04 9.39 -4.97
N LYS A 113 -4.55 8.39 -4.23
CA LYS A 113 -5.38 7.29 -3.76
C LYS A 113 -6.43 7.75 -2.75
N GLU A 114 -6.06 8.58 -1.78
CA GLU A 114 -6.98 9.20 -0.82
C GLU A 114 -8.09 9.96 -1.55
N LYS A 115 -7.72 10.83 -2.49
CA LYS A 115 -8.66 11.60 -3.29
C LYS A 115 -9.68 10.70 -4.00
N LYS A 116 -9.19 9.68 -4.72
CA LYS A 116 -10.07 8.72 -5.42
C LYS A 116 -11.01 8.00 -4.46
N LEU A 117 -10.52 7.54 -3.32
CA LEU A 117 -11.34 6.85 -2.32
C LEU A 117 -12.42 7.79 -1.74
N VAL A 118 -12.08 9.05 -1.47
CA VAL A 118 -13.06 10.05 -1.00
C VAL A 118 -14.11 10.33 -2.09
N GLU A 119 -13.70 10.55 -3.34
CA GLU A 119 -14.62 10.77 -4.47
C GLU A 119 -15.57 9.57 -4.67
N THR A 120 -15.05 8.33 -4.60
CA THR A 120 -15.88 7.12 -4.69
C THR A 120 -16.84 6.99 -3.50
N ALA A 121 -16.40 7.31 -2.28
CA ALA A 121 -17.25 7.26 -1.10
C ALA A 121 -18.40 8.28 -1.19
N GLU A 122 -18.10 9.52 -1.62
CA GLU A 122 -19.11 10.54 -1.87
C GLU A 122 -20.10 10.11 -2.94
N TYR A 123 -19.62 9.49 -4.03
CA TYR A 123 -20.49 8.94 -5.08
C TYR A 123 -21.43 7.87 -4.54
N ILE A 124 -20.91 6.87 -3.82
CA ILE A 124 -21.68 5.78 -3.22
C ILE A 124 -22.78 6.34 -2.31
N ILE A 125 -22.44 7.29 -1.45
CA ILE A 125 -23.36 7.89 -0.49
C ILE A 125 -24.48 8.64 -1.21
N LYS A 126 -24.13 9.41 -2.24
CA LYS A 126 -25.09 10.21 -3.01
C LYS A 126 -26.05 9.34 -3.81
N GLU A 127 -25.55 8.31 -4.50
CA GLU A 127 -26.37 7.45 -5.35
C GLU A 127 -27.32 6.58 -4.51
N ASN A 128 -26.89 6.20 -3.30
CA ASN A 128 -27.66 5.32 -2.41
C ASN A 128 -28.32 6.06 -1.24
N GLU A 129 -28.45 7.39 -1.31
CA GLU A 129 -28.86 8.23 -0.17
C GLU A 129 -30.18 7.72 0.47
N ASN A 130 -31.17 7.37 -0.36
CA ASN A 130 -32.47 6.88 0.10
C ASN A 130 -32.39 5.57 0.87
N GLU A 131 -31.53 4.64 0.45
CA GLU A 131 -31.31 3.36 1.11
C GLU A 131 -30.49 3.52 2.38
N ILE A 132 -29.37 4.27 2.31
CA ILE A 132 -28.50 4.60 3.45
C ILE A 132 -29.30 5.28 4.56
N ASN A 133 -30.26 6.13 4.19
CA ASN A 133 -31.13 6.81 5.12
C ASN A 133 -32.01 5.88 5.97
N LYS A 134 -32.31 4.67 5.50
CA LYS A 134 -33.07 3.66 6.27
C LYS A 134 -32.27 3.14 7.46
N PHE A 135 -30.94 3.18 7.37
CA PHE A 135 -30.03 2.67 8.40
C PHE A 135 -29.58 3.72 9.42
N CYS A 136 -29.96 5.00 9.24
CA CYS A 136 -29.66 6.07 10.21
C CYS A 136 -30.22 5.75 11.61
N SER A 137 -31.46 5.28 11.67
CA SER A 137 -32.15 4.92 12.92
C SER A 137 -32.19 3.40 13.11
N LEU A 138 -31.10 2.70 12.77
CA LEU A 138 -31.05 1.24 12.79
C LEU A 138 -31.24 0.71 14.22
N LYS A 139 -32.18 -0.22 14.36
CA LYS A 139 -32.32 -1.05 15.56
C LYS A 139 -31.44 -2.29 15.39
N PHE A 140 -30.70 -2.66 16.43
CA PHE A 140 -29.87 -3.87 16.42
C PHE A 140 -30.74 -5.12 16.61
N ASP A 141 -31.57 -5.42 15.61
CA ASP A 141 -32.37 -6.63 15.48
C ASP A 141 -31.99 -7.40 14.21
N SER A 142 -32.42 -8.67 14.13
CA SER A 142 -32.03 -9.56 13.04
C SER A 142 -32.46 -9.06 11.67
N VAL A 143 -33.60 -8.39 11.56
CA VAL A 143 -34.11 -7.94 10.24
C VAL A 143 -33.27 -6.75 9.78
N SER A 144 -33.17 -5.72 10.61
CA SER A 144 -32.49 -4.48 10.27
C SER A 144 -30.99 -4.68 10.01
N VAL A 145 -30.32 -5.54 10.80
CA VAL A 145 -28.89 -5.80 10.65
C VAL A 145 -28.60 -6.63 9.40
N ASN A 146 -29.42 -7.63 9.09
CA ASN A 146 -29.25 -8.43 7.88
C ASN A 146 -29.54 -7.60 6.63
N ASP A 147 -30.59 -6.76 6.63
CA ASP A 147 -30.90 -5.84 5.53
C ASP A 147 -29.74 -4.86 5.26
N ALA A 148 -29.12 -4.33 6.32
CA ALA A 148 -27.93 -3.49 6.20
C ALA A 148 -26.72 -4.27 5.66
N GLY A 149 -26.52 -5.50 6.11
CA GLY A 149 -25.45 -6.39 5.62
C GLY A 149 -25.60 -6.75 4.14
N ASP A 150 -26.83 -7.00 3.68
CA ASP A 150 -27.15 -7.29 2.28
C ASP A 150 -26.97 -6.05 1.39
N PHE A 151 -27.42 -4.88 1.85
CA PHE A 151 -27.16 -3.61 1.17
C PHE A 151 -25.64 -3.38 0.98
N LEU A 152 -24.87 -3.50 2.06
CA LEU A 152 -23.41 -3.31 2.02
C LEU A 152 -22.74 -4.26 1.03
N LYS A 153 -23.21 -5.51 0.94
CA LYS A 153 -22.68 -6.53 0.03
C LYS A 153 -22.94 -6.20 -1.44
N ILE A 154 -24.07 -5.58 -1.74
CA ILE A 154 -24.39 -5.13 -3.10
C ILE A 154 -23.45 -3.98 -3.48
N VAL A 155 -23.38 -2.96 -2.62
CA VAL A 155 -22.59 -1.74 -2.88
C VAL A 155 -21.09 -2.03 -2.97
N SER A 156 -20.54 -2.91 -2.12
CA SER A 156 -19.13 -3.30 -2.19
C SER A 156 -18.79 -4.07 -3.47
N GLY A 157 -19.76 -4.79 -4.04
CA GLY A 157 -19.62 -5.50 -5.31
C GLY A 157 -19.61 -4.59 -6.54
N GLU A 158 -20.06 -3.34 -6.42
CA GLU A 158 -20.11 -2.38 -7.54
C GLU A 158 -18.77 -1.67 -7.78
N PHE A 159 -17.96 -1.48 -6.74
CA PHE A 159 -16.75 -0.65 -6.78
C PHE A 159 -15.50 -1.42 -6.32
N ASN A 160 -14.57 -1.65 -7.24
CA ASN A 160 -13.30 -2.34 -6.95
C ASN A 160 -12.40 -1.57 -5.98
N GLU A 161 -12.60 -0.25 -5.84
CA GLU A 161 -11.86 0.60 -4.91
C GLU A 161 -12.13 0.25 -3.45
N PHE A 162 -13.31 -0.30 -3.15
CA PHE A 162 -13.77 -0.64 -1.81
C PHE A 162 -14.34 -2.06 -1.74
N PRO A 163 -13.47 -3.08 -1.74
CA PRO A 163 -13.88 -4.47 -1.53
C PRO A 163 -14.47 -4.74 -0.14
N SER A 164 -14.39 -3.78 0.79
CA SER A 164 -15.03 -3.87 2.10
C SER A 164 -15.63 -2.54 2.54
N ILE A 165 -16.93 -2.56 2.85
CA ILE A 165 -17.73 -1.46 3.37
C ILE A 165 -18.46 -1.95 4.63
N SER A 166 -18.52 -1.11 5.66
CA SER A 166 -19.27 -1.40 6.86
C SER A 166 -19.87 -0.14 7.47
N PHE A 167 -20.91 -0.31 8.28
CA PHE A 167 -21.46 0.77 9.09
C PHE A 167 -20.99 0.65 10.52
N VAL A 168 -20.46 1.74 11.08
CA VAL A 168 -20.02 1.83 12.47
C VAL A 168 -20.96 2.75 13.22
N TYR A 169 -21.54 2.25 14.31
CA TYR A 169 -22.45 2.97 15.19
C TYR A 169 -21.85 3.11 16.59
N MET A 170 -22.21 4.20 17.28
CA MET A 170 -22.01 4.31 18.73
C MET A 170 -23.27 3.88 19.46
N ILE A 171 -23.14 2.95 20.41
CA ILE A 171 -24.24 2.55 21.30
C ILE A 171 -23.83 2.71 22.75
N ASN A 172 -24.80 2.99 23.61
CA ASN A 172 -24.60 2.96 25.06
C ASN A 172 -25.04 1.60 25.61
N LYS A 173 -24.10 0.88 26.21
CA LYS A 173 -24.38 -0.39 26.90
C LYS A 173 -23.83 -0.32 28.32
N ASN A 174 -24.70 -0.47 29.31
CA ASN A 174 -24.37 -0.41 30.74
C ASN A 174 -23.58 0.86 31.12
N GLY A 175 -23.97 2.03 30.58
CA GLY A 175 -23.31 3.31 30.86
C GLY A 175 -21.97 3.51 30.15
N ARG A 176 -21.56 2.60 29.26
CA ARG A 176 -20.36 2.72 28.43
C ARG A 176 -20.74 2.89 26.98
N ASN A 177 -20.15 3.90 26.32
CA ASN A 177 -20.26 4.06 24.88
C ASN A 177 -19.27 3.09 24.20
N ILE A 178 -19.80 2.21 23.37
CA ILE A 178 -19.03 1.26 22.57
C ILE A 178 -19.35 1.44 21.09
N PHE A 179 -18.41 1.05 20.25
CA PHE A 179 -18.58 1.04 18.80
C PHE A 179 -18.97 -0.35 18.34
N VAL A 180 -19.93 -0.43 17.44
CA VAL A 180 -20.41 -1.68 16.84
C VAL A 180 -20.37 -1.52 15.34
N ASN A 181 -19.93 -2.55 14.62
CA ASN A 181 -19.94 -2.53 13.17
C ASN A 181 -20.85 -3.60 12.54
N ILE A 182 -21.49 -3.21 11.45
CA ILE A 182 -22.24 -4.09 10.56
C ILE A 182 -21.45 -4.19 9.26
N GLN A 183 -21.00 -5.39 8.95
CA GLN A 183 -20.19 -5.72 7.77
C GLN A 183 -21.02 -6.47 6.73
N GLU A 184 -20.46 -6.58 5.52
CA GLU A 184 -20.95 -7.47 4.48
C GLU A 184 -21.03 -8.92 4.98
N ASN A 185 -22.19 -9.56 4.87
CA ASN A 185 -22.48 -10.90 5.40
C ASN A 185 -22.56 -10.99 6.94
N THR A 186 -22.87 -9.89 7.62
CA THR A 186 -23.27 -9.96 9.02
C THR A 186 -24.56 -10.78 9.13
N ASN A 187 -24.46 -11.99 9.69
CA ASN A 187 -25.63 -12.82 9.97
C ASN A 187 -26.04 -12.62 11.43
N TRP A 188 -27.05 -11.77 11.63
CA TRP A 188 -27.64 -11.52 12.92
C TRP A 188 -28.85 -12.45 13.14
N PHE A 189 -28.70 -13.38 14.07
CA PHE A 189 -29.78 -14.25 14.52
C PHE A 189 -30.47 -13.62 15.75
N SER A 190 -31.66 -14.09 16.09
CA SER A 190 -32.36 -13.62 17.30
C SER A 190 -31.58 -13.86 18.60
N SER A 191 -30.64 -14.81 18.60
CA SER A 191 -29.71 -15.10 19.70
C SER A 191 -28.39 -14.32 19.65
N SER A 192 -28.12 -13.56 18.59
CA SER A 192 -26.88 -12.81 18.43
C SER A 192 -26.73 -11.76 19.52
N LYS A 193 -25.52 -11.63 20.04
CA LYS A 193 -25.20 -10.65 21.07
C LYS A 193 -24.47 -9.47 20.42
N ILE A 194 -24.83 -8.27 20.85
CA ILE A 194 -24.13 -7.02 20.46
C ILE A 194 -22.61 -7.13 20.67
N GLU A 195 -22.18 -7.86 21.69
CA GLU A 195 -20.78 -8.13 22.03
C GLU A 195 -19.99 -8.77 20.88
N ASP A 196 -20.65 -9.56 20.03
CA ASP A 196 -20.03 -10.25 18.90
C ASP A 196 -19.75 -9.31 17.72
N HIS A 197 -20.31 -8.10 17.76
CA HIS A 197 -20.21 -7.08 16.71
C HIS A 197 -19.44 -5.83 17.17
N ILE A 198 -18.74 -5.90 18.30
CA ILE A 198 -17.92 -4.79 18.80
C ILE A 198 -16.84 -4.45 17.77
N PHE A 199 -16.81 -3.19 17.37
CA PHE A 199 -15.79 -2.67 16.47
C PHE A 199 -14.50 -2.38 17.24
N SER A 200 -13.52 -3.27 17.08
CA SER A 200 -12.18 -3.08 17.61
C SER A 200 -11.37 -2.16 16.71
N CYS A 201 -10.73 -1.15 17.28
CA CYS A 201 -9.93 -0.15 16.57
C CYS A 201 -8.76 0.33 17.43
N SER A 202 -7.78 0.98 16.81
CA SER A 202 -6.65 1.55 17.53
C SER A 202 -7.09 2.69 18.47
N LYS A 203 -6.22 3.10 19.40
CA LYS A 203 -6.50 4.23 20.29
C LYS A 203 -6.83 5.51 19.50
N GLU A 204 -6.09 5.78 18.44
CA GLU A 204 -6.26 6.98 17.62
C GLU A 204 -7.57 6.95 16.80
N GLU A 205 -7.97 5.79 16.30
CA GLU A 205 -9.26 5.58 15.66
C GLU A 205 -10.41 5.74 16.65
N ASN A 206 -10.26 5.18 17.85
CA ASN A 206 -11.24 5.31 18.92
C ASN A 206 -11.47 6.77 19.32
N GLU A 207 -10.40 7.56 19.44
CA GLU A 207 -10.47 8.99 19.72
C GLU A 207 -11.14 9.78 18.58
N TYR A 208 -10.82 9.46 17.32
CA TYR A 208 -11.50 10.04 16.17
C TYR A 208 -13.00 9.74 16.18
N LEU A 209 -13.41 8.49 16.35
CA LEU A 209 -14.82 8.12 16.39
C LEU A 209 -15.54 8.81 17.55
N LYS A 210 -14.92 8.89 18.74
CA LYS A 210 -15.48 9.67 19.85
C LYS A 210 -15.67 11.15 19.48
N ASN A 211 -14.73 11.77 18.76
CA ASN A 211 -14.89 13.15 18.30
C ASN A 211 -16.05 13.27 17.29
N VAL A 212 -16.23 12.30 16.38
CA VAL A 212 -17.36 12.27 15.45
C VAL A 212 -18.68 12.22 16.20
N PHE A 213 -18.87 11.22 17.05
CA PHE A 213 -20.16 10.96 17.70
C PHE A 213 -20.48 11.88 18.88
N ILE A 214 -19.48 12.35 19.62
CA ILE A 214 -19.68 13.14 20.86
C ILE A 214 -19.48 14.63 20.61
N LYS A 215 -18.51 15.00 19.76
CA LYS A 215 -18.16 16.40 19.50
C LYS A 215 -18.66 16.90 18.14
N GLU A 216 -19.50 16.13 17.46
CA GLU A 216 -20.05 16.42 16.13
C GLU A 216 -18.98 16.77 15.09
N TYR A 217 -17.84 16.06 15.12
CA TYR A 217 -16.82 16.21 14.07
C TYR A 217 -17.29 15.54 12.78
N HIS A 218 -17.27 16.29 11.66
CA HIS A 218 -17.86 15.84 10.40
C HIS A 218 -16.85 15.54 9.28
N ASN A 219 -15.56 15.85 9.47
CA ASN A 219 -14.58 15.55 8.43
C ASN A 219 -14.28 14.05 8.40
N HIS A 220 -14.10 13.51 7.20
CA HIS A 220 -13.63 12.14 7.03
C HIS A 220 -12.21 11.96 7.61
N LYS A 221 -11.84 10.71 7.88
CA LYS A 221 -10.48 10.32 8.25
C LYS A 221 -9.98 9.24 7.33
N PHE A 222 -8.90 9.56 6.61
CA PHE A 222 -8.13 8.59 5.85
C PHE A 222 -6.98 8.05 6.69
N ILE A 223 -6.77 6.74 6.65
CA ILE A 223 -5.68 6.05 7.34
C ILE A 223 -4.99 5.11 6.35
N LYS A 224 -3.67 5.21 6.30
CA LYS A 224 -2.76 4.30 5.61
C LYS A 224 -1.99 3.50 6.64
N GLU A 225 -2.22 2.19 6.73
CA GLU A 225 -1.46 1.31 7.65
C GLU A 225 -1.31 -0.09 7.04
N ASN A 226 -0.11 -0.69 7.14
CA ASN A 226 0.18 -2.08 6.80
C ASN A 226 -0.47 -2.55 5.48
N SER A 227 -0.13 -1.89 4.36
CA SER A 227 -0.70 -2.14 3.02
C SER A 227 -2.17 -1.79 2.79
N ASN A 228 -2.97 -1.50 3.82
CA ASN A 228 -4.39 -1.17 3.67
C ASN A 228 -4.67 0.32 3.79
N TYR A 229 -5.69 0.76 3.08
CA TYR A 229 -6.33 2.06 3.15
C TYR A 229 -7.67 1.91 3.83
N ARG A 230 -7.92 2.79 4.79
CA ARG A 230 -9.17 2.88 5.53
C ARG A 230 -9.69 4.30 5.43
N LEU A 231 -10.98 4.43 5.14
CA LEU A 231 -11.66 5.71 5.08
C LEU A 231 -12.88 5.66 6.00
N TYR A 232 -12.87 6.53 7.00
CA TYR A 232 -14.02 6.75 7.86
C TYR A 232 -14.79 7.97 7.37
N PHE A 233 -16.02 7.78 6.92
CA PHE A 233 -16.86 8.83 6.38
C PHE A 233 -18.09 9.05 7.27
N PRO A 234 -18.12 10.10 8.12
CA PRO A 234 -19.28 10.43 8.94
C PRO A 234 -20.50 10.74 8.08
N TYR A 235 -21.65 10.15 8.41
CA TYR A 235 -22.93 10.38 7.75
C TYR A 235 -23.98 10.78 8.78
N LYS A 236 -24.59 11.96 8.60
CA LYS A 236 -25.60 12.51 9.52
C LYS A 236 -26.90 12.79 8.78
N LYS A 237 -28.00 12.29 9.31
CA LYS A 237 -29.36 12.67 8.90
C LYS A 237 -30.17 13.07 10.12
N GLY A 238 -30.50 14.36 10.23
CA GLY A 238 -31.19 14.89 11.39
C GLY A 238 -30.35 14.70 12.66
N LYS A 239 -30.85 13.90 13.61
CA LYS A 239 -30.17 13.59 14.87
C LYS A 239 -29.36 12.30 14.82
N ASP A 240 -29.58 11.49 13.80
CA ASP A 240 -28.94 10.20 13.65
C ASP A 240 -27.60 10.37 12.94
N LEU A 241 -26.57 9.75 13.50
CA LEU A 241 -25.19 9.81 13.04
C LEU A 241 -24.61 8.40 13.10
N PHE A 242 -23.94 8.00 12.03
CA PHE A 242 -23.08 6.83 12.00
C PHE A 242 -21.89 7.10 11.07
N VAL A 243 -20.95 6.18 11.03
CA VAL A 243 -19.77 6.28 10.17
C VAL A 243 -19.81 5.16 9.16
N ILE A 244 -19.70 5.50 7.88
CA ILE A 244 -19.48 4.53 6.82
C ILE A 244 -17.97 4.31 6.77
N TYR A 245 -17.56 3.08 7.04
CA TYR A 245 -16.18 2.67 7.06
C TYR A 245 -15.89 1.88 5.79
N PHE A 246 -15.00 2.42 4.96
CA PHE A 246 -14.53 1.79 3.75
C PHE A 246 -13.10 1.29 3.96
N SER A 247 -12.78 0.14 3.37
CA SER A 247 -11.48 -0.50 3.49
C SER A 247 -11.12 -1.25 2.21
N ASP A 248 -9.87 -1.12 1.76
CA ASP A 248 -9.34 -1.95 0.67
C ASP A 248 -8.79 -3.30 1.14
N TYR A 249 -8.87 -3.57 2.45
CA TYR A 249 -8.56 -4.87 3.02
C TYR A 249 -9.51 -5.94 2.50
N GLN A 250 -8.97 -6.88 1.73
CA GLN A 250 -9.64 -8.13 1.44
C GLN A 250 -9.37 -9.09 2.60
N ARG A 251 -10.40 -9.44 3.37
CA ARG A 251 -10.30 -10.50 4.38
C ARG A 251 -9.96 -11.80 3.65
N TYR A 252 -8.73 -12.29 3.83
CA TYR A 252 -8.24 -13.49 3.18
C TYR A 252 -9.20 -14.66 3.46
N GLY A 253 -9.92 -15.09 2.42
CA GLY A 253 -11.03 -16.02 2.57
C GLY A 253 -11.84 -16.21 1.29
N LYS A 254 -11.18 -16.61 0.20
CA LYS A 254 -11.63 -17.60 -0.82
C LYS A 254 -10.85 -17.42 -2.13
N ILE A 255 -9.76 -18.16 -2.25
CA ILE A 255 -9.50 -18.92 -3.47
C ILE A 255 -9.65 -20.39 -3.06
N GLY A 256 -10.77 -21.02 -3.45
CA GLY A 256 -10.97 -22.46 -3.33
C GLY A 256 -11.69 -23.01 -2.09
N SER A 257 -12.91 -22.53 -1.77
CA SER A 257 -13.88 -23.31 -0.98
C SER A 257 -15.26 -23.29 -1.58
#